data_AF-A0A9D7ETZ3-F1
#
_entry.id   AF-A0A9D7ETZ3-F1
#
_cell.length_a   1.000
_cell.length_b   1.000
_cell.length_c   1.000
_cell.angle_alpha   90.00
_cell.angle_beta   90.00
_cell.angle_gamma   90.00
#
_symmetry.space_group_name_H-M   'P 1'
#
loop_
_entity.id
_entity.type
_entity.pdbx_description
1 polymer ?
#
loop_
_entity_poly.entity_id
_entity_poly.type
_entity_poly.pdbx_seq_one_letter_code
_entity_poly.pdbx_strand_id
1 'polypeptide(L)' 'MIQPTLLGVLGTNEIIIILVIVLLLFGGKKIPELMRGLGKGVREFNDAKTNVKKEIEESANEVKNSVKE' A
#
# COMPACT_ATOMS: atom_id res chain seq x y z
N MET A 1 28.59 23.24 25.39
CA MET A 1 27.55 23.90 24.58
C MET A 1 26.76 22.78 23.92
N ILE A 2 25.59 22.45 24.46
CA ILE A 2 24.78 21.32 23.98
C ILE A 2 23.93 21.86 22.83
N GLN A 3 24.21 21.41 21.60
CA GLN A 3 23.55 21.89 20.39
C GLN A 3 22.08 21.42 20.36
N PRO A 4 21.12 22.25 19.93
CA PRO A 4 19.69 21.92 19.96
C PRO A 4 19.31 21.10 18.71
N THR A 5 19.81 19.86 18.61
CA THR A 5 19.36 18.88 17.62
C THR A 5 18.06 18.18 18.03
N LEU A 6 17.60 18.39 19.27
CA LEU A 6 16.50 17.64 19.88
C LEU A 6 15.09 17.97 19.34
N LEU A 7 14.88 19.09 18.65
CA LEU A 7 13.52 19.55 18.32
C LEU A 7 13.27 19.98 16.87
N GLY A 8 14.30 20.07 16.02
CA GLY A 8 14.15 20.76 14.73
C GLY A 8 14.01 19.87 13.51
N VAL A 9 14.72 18.76 13.44
CA VAL A 9 14.86 17.98 12.21
C VAL A 9 15.21 16.57 12.65
N LEU A 10 14.35 15.59 12.41
CA LEU A 10 14.87 14.22 12.25
C LEU A 10 15.74 14.30 11.00
N GLY A 11 17.03 14.56 11.20
CA GLY A 11 17.98 14.67 10.12
C GLY A 11 18.04 13.36 9.37
N THR A 12 18.54 13.40 8.15
CA THR A 12 18.80 12.20 7.34
C THR A 12 19.57 11.14 8.14
N ASN A 13 20.44 11.57 9.06
CA ASN A 13 21.22 10.69 9.93
C ASN A 13 20.38 9.90 10.94
N GLU A 14 19.43 10.53 11.64
CA GLU A 14 18.54 9.83 12.58
C GLU A 14 17.64 8.83 11.84
N ILE A 15 17.12 9.21 10.67
CA ILE A 15 16.30 8.30 9.84
C ILE A 15 17.12 7.09 9.39
N ILE A 16 18.37 7.27 8.97
CA ILE A 16 19.26 6.16 8.59
C ILE A 16 19.51 5.24 9.79
N ILE A 17 19.76 5.79 10.98
CA ILE A 17 19.98 4.98 12.19
C ILE A 17 18.74 4.13 12.52
N ILE A 18 17.55 4.73 12.47
CA ILE A 18 16.28 4.00 12.70
C ILE A 18 16.12 2.90 11.63
N LEU A 19 16.40 3.20 10.37
CA LEU A 19 16.31 2.25 9.27
C LEU A 19 17.26 1.06 9.49
N VAL A 20 18.49 1.32 9.94
CA VAL A 20 19.47 0.28 10.25
C VAL A 20 19.00 -0.59 11.42
N ILE A 21 18.46 -0.01 12.49
CA ILE A 21 17.92 -0.78 13.62
C ILE A 21 16.77 -1.68 13.16
N VAL A 22 15.83 -1.14 12.37
CA VAL A 22 14.72 -1.91 11.80
C VAL A 22 15.25 -3.03 10.89
N LEU A 23 16.26 -2.76 10.07
CA LEU A 23 16.90 -3.77 9.22
C LEU A 23 17.66 -4.83 10.02
N LEU A 24 18.19 -4.52 11.20
CA LEU A 24 18.81 -5.52 12.08
C LEU A 24 17.77 -6.40 12.78
N LEU A 25 16.66 -5.81 13.23
CA LEU A 25 15.57 -6.55 13.90
C LEU A 25 14.79 -7.45 12.92
N PHE A 26 14.46 -6.92 11.74
CA PHE A 26 13.67 -7.63 10.75
C PHE A 26 14.53 -8.29 9.67
N GLY A 27 15.80 -7.92 9.51
CA GLY A 27 16.64 -8.41 8.41
C GLY A 27 16.32 -7.72 7.07
N GLY A 28 17.35 -7.48 6.26
CA GLY A 28 17.21 -6.79 4.96
C GLY A 28 16.36 -7.52 3.91
N LYS A 29 16.03 -8.81 4.14
CA LYS A 29 15.20 -9.60 3.22
C LYS A 29 13.70 -9.55 3.54
N LYS A 30 13.31 -9.37 4.80
CA LYS A 30 11.89 -9.40 5.22
C LYS A 30 11.13 -8.16 4.77
N ILE A 31 11.75 -6.98 4.78
CA ILE A 31 11.10 -5.74 4.32
C ILE A 31 10.69 -5.83 2.83
N PRO A 32 11.59 -6.20 1.88
CA PRO A 32 11.22 -6.41 0.48
C PRO A 32 10.21 -7.54 0.26
N GLU A 33 10.30 -8.62 1.04
CA GLU A 33 9.38 -9.76 0.96
C GLU A 33 7.96 -9.37 1.37
N LEU A 34 7.82 -8.64 2.47
CA LEU A 34 6.54 -8.08 2.94
C LEU A 34 5.97 -7.07 1.93
N MET A 35 6.79 -6.19 1.37
CA MET A 35 6.37 -5.24 0.33
C MET A 35 5.86 -5.96 -0.92
N ARG A 36 6.54 -7.03 -1.35
CA ARG A 36 6.10 -7.85 -2.48
C ARG A 36 4.78 -8.57 -2.20
N GLY A 37 4.61 -9.11 -0.98
CA GLY A 37 3.37 -9.74 -0.55
C GLY A 37 2.19 -8.77 -0.51
N LEU A 38 2.38 -7.62 0.14
CA LEU A 38 1.40 -6.53 0.19
C LEU A 38 1.06 -6.02 -1.21
N GLY A 39 2.06 -5.80 -2.07
CA GLY A 39 1.85 -5.32 -3.43
C GLY A 39 1.02 -6.28 -4.29
N LYS A 40 1.27 -7.59 -4.16
CA LYS A 40 0.44 -8.62 -4.82
C LYS A 40 -0.99 -8.62 -4.29
N GLY A 41 -1.16 -8.60 -2.96
CA GLY A 41 -2.49 -8.59 -2.35
C GLY A 41 -3.31 -7.35 -2.72
N VAL A 42 -2.69 -6.17 -2.74
CA VAL A 42 -3.35 -4.92 -3.18
C VAL A 42 -3.74 -4.99 -4.65
N ARG A 43 -2.89 -5.57 -5.51
CA ARG A 43 -3.20 -5.75 -6.94
C ARG A 43 -4.39 -6.69 -7.14
N GLU A 44 -4.37 -7.88 -6.55
CA GLU A 44 -5.46 -8.86 -6.64
C GLU A 44 -6.78 -8.28 -6.09
N PHE A 45 -6.70 -7.52 -5.00
CA PHE A 45 -7.87 -6.83 -4.44
C PHE A 45 -8.46 -5.78 -5.39
N ASN A 46 -7.62 -4.99 -6.06
CA ASN A 46 -8.07 -4.01 -7.04
C ASN A 46 -8.65 -4.66 -8.30
N ASP A 47 -8.04 -5.75 -8.76
CA ASP A 47 -8.51 -6.51 -9.92
C ASP A 47 -9.90 -7.12 -9.64
N ALA A 48 -10.07 -7.75 -8.47
CA ALA A 48 -11.36 -8.28 -8.03
C ALA A 48 -12.43 -7.19 -7.92
N LYS A 49 -12.11 -6.04 -7.32
CA LYS A 49 -13.02 -4.89 -7.24
C LYS A 49 -13.46 -4.40 -8.61
N THR A 50 -12.53 -4.35 -9.57
CA THR A 50 -12.81 -3.86 -10.92
C THR A 50 -13.75 -4.81 -11.67
N ASN A 51 -13.51 -6.12 -11.56
CA ASN A 51 -14.37 -7.12 -12.20
C ASN A 51 -15.78 -7.09 -11.60
N VAL A 52 -15.91 -7.07 -10.27
CA VAL A 52 -17.22 -6.96 -9.60
C VAL A 52 -17.96 -5.70 -10.02
N LYS A 53 -17.26 -4.56 -10.13
CA LYS A 53 -17.88 -3.30 -10.59
C LYS A 53 -18.40 -3.42 -12.02
N LYS A 54 -17.65 -4.05 -12.92
CA LYS A 54 -18.08 -4.29 -14.30
C LYS A 54 -19.30 -5.21 -14.38
N GLU A 55 -19.29 -6.33 -13.67
CA GLU A 55 -20.42 -7.27 -13.63
C GLU A 55 -21.71 -6.60 -13.12
N ILE A 56 -21.60 -5.75 -12.09
CA ILE A 56 -22.73 -4.98 -11.56
C ILE A 56 -23.22 -3.96 -12.60
N GLU A 57 -22.32 -3.24 -13.28
CA GLU A 57 -22.67 -2.25 -14.30
C GLU A 57 -23.30 -2.90 -15.55
N GLU A 58 -22.81 -4.06 -15.98
CA GLU A 58 -23.37 -4.85 -17.08
C GLU A 58 -24.77 -5.37 -16.72
N SER A 59 -24.92 -5.98 -15.54
CA SER A 59 -26.22 -6.45 -15.04
C SER A 59 -27.23 -5.31 -14.92
N ALA A 60 -26.82 -4.14 -14.41
CA ALA A 60 -27.68 -2.98 -14.28
C ALA A 60 -28.10 -2.39 -15.63
N ASN A 61 -27.22 -2.42 -16.64
CA ASN A 61 -27.54 -1.98 -18.00
C ASN A 61 -28.47 -2.96 -18.72
N GLU A 62 -28.31 -4.27 -18.51
CA GLU A 62 -29.20 -5.30 -19.07
C GLU A 62 -30.62 -5.20 -18.49
N VAL A 63 -30.74 -4.99 -17.17
CA VAL A 63 -32.04 -4.72 -16.51
C VAL A 63 -32.66 -3.41 -17.01
N LYS A 64 -31.86 -2.36 -17.23
CA LYS A 64 -32.39 -1.09 -17.77
C LYS A 64 -32.90 -1.21 -19.20
N ASN A 65 -32.24 -2.00 -20.05
CA ASN A 65 -32.64 -2.16 -21.44
C ASN A 65 -33.89 -3.02 -21.58
N SER A 66 -34.04 -4.06 -20.76
CA SER A 66 -35.24 -4.94 -20.76
C SER A 66 -36.51 -4.27 -20.20
N VAL A 67 -36.38 -3.25 -19.36
CA VAL A 67 -37.53 -2.46 -18.85
C VAL A 67 -37.94 -1.34 -19.81
N LYS A 68 -37.07 -1.00 -20.78
CA LYS A 68 -37.29 0.12 -21.71
C LYS A 68 -37.87 -0.32 -23.07
N GLU A 69 -37.88 -1.62 -23.34
CA GLU A 69 -38.59 -2.28 -24.45
C GLU A 69 -40.02 -2.66 -24.04
#